data_AF-A0A0U3ELM5-F1
#
_entry.id   AF-A0A0U3ELM5-F1
#
_cell.length_a   1.000
_cell.length_b   1.000
_cell.length_c   1.000
_cell.angle_alpha   90.00
_cell.angle_beta   90.00
_cell.angle_gamma   90.00
#
_symmetry.space_group_name_H-M   'P 1'
#
loop_
_entity.id
_entity.type
_entity.pdbx_description
1 polymer ?
#
loop_
_entity_poly.entity_id
_entity_poly.type
_entity_poly.pdbx_seq_one_letter_code
_entity_poly.pdbx_strand_id
1 'polypeptide(L)'
;MRNSLNRFSLALALSLTASLAAAYQLAAAPAAEVLQGEAQTLSLSGAKPGEQITLRLSRRADLPGMGPSLLRAEAVFQADAQGRIDTSRQAPLSGNYSGIDASGLFWSALPVRGEPAPASAETGEARLQLEAWGQDTAGAPKPLAEQTLRWLPARARVEARAAATLPGAQLMLPLERAAKLPVVIVLGGSEGGSITSRRLAEALAARGFAALALPYFSPPRWGAQGPMAPELPSLPTSLARIELSQLETVREWLGQQAEVDASRIALWGASKGAEFVLAGASRIAGFKGVVAVVPSDVIWEGFDLMQGAMAQPSFSWHGEALAFVPYKGYQEEVAGFMSGQPVRLRRAHDAGRAAQPERANAARIEVEKISAPLLLIAGSDDQVWDSGGMARAIAARRAAAQLPTELLLFEGAGHGITGLGSMPTTLNNAGPMKMGGQPAADAQAQRQGWARTVSFLREVLR
;
A
#
# COMPACT_ATOMS: atom_id res chain seq x y z
N MET A 1 96.59 -14.51 0.55
CA MET A 1 95.39 -13.66 0.38
C MET A 1 94.18 -14.43 0.91
N ARG A 2 93.56 -13.87 1.96
CA ARG A 2 92.23 -14.08 2.61
C ARG A 2 91.46 -15.40 2.36
N ASN A 3 91.23 -16.25 3.37
CA ASN A 3 90.17 -16.22 4.42
C ASN A 3 88.74 -16.01 3.90
N SER A 4 87.80 -16.95 4.08
CA SER A 4 86.97 -17.14 5.29
C SER A 4 85.71 -17.99 5.02
N LEU A 5 85.35 -18.83 6.00
CA LEU A 5 84.04 -19.48 6.16
C LEU A 5 82.89 -18.47 6.18
N ASN A 6 81.66 -18.87 5.78
CA ASN A 6 80.50 -18.73 6.67
C ASN A 6 79.22 -19.47 6.20
N ARG A 7 78.56 -20.05 7.20
CA ARG A 7 77.23 -20.67 7.24
C ARG A 7 76.12 -19.64 7.06
N PHE A 8 74.99 -20.02 6.46
CA PHE A 8 73.60 -19.56 6.74
C PHE A 8 72.68 -20.47 5.91
N SER A 9 71.43 -20.84 6.21
CA SER A 9 70.61 -20.99 7.41
C SER A 9 69.28 -21.53 6.89
N LEU A 10 68.66 -22.45 7.63
CA LEU A 10 67.33 -23.03 7.40
C LEU A 10 66.28 -21.93 7.11
N ALA A 11 65.65 -21.94 5.94
CA ALA A 11 64.43 -21.17 5.70
C ALA A 11 63.22 -22.08 5.95
N LEU A 12 62.70 -22.03 7.18
CA LEU A 12 61.43 -22.61 7.57
C LEU A 12 60.32 -21.77 6.92
N ALA A 13 59.69 -22.29 5.87
CA ALA A 13 58.50 -21.68 5.28
C ALA A 13 57.32 -21.86 6.25
N LEU A 14 57.06 -20.86 7.10
CA LEU A 14 55.77 -20.73 7.76
C LEU A 14 54.72 -20.40 6.70
N SER A 15 53.91 -21.39 6.33
CA SER A 15 52.64 -21.16 5.66
C SER A 15 51.69 -20.45 6.62
N LEU A 16 51.67 -19.11 6.57
CA LEU A 16 50.57 -18.33 7.13
C LEU A 16 49.32 -18.60 6.28
N THR A 17 48.56 -19.64 6.64
CA THR A 17 47.13 -19.68 6.33
C THR A 17 46.46 -18.65 7.23
N ALA A 18 46.51 -17.38 6.82
CA ALA A 18 45.59 -16.38 7.33
C ALA A 18 44.20 -16.82 6.87
N SER A 19 43.45 -17.48 7.77
CA SER A 19 42.01 -17.58 7.60
C SER A 19 41.48 -16.14 7.68
N LEU A 20 41.24 -15.54 6.51
CA LEU A 20 40.34 -14.40 6.42
C LEU A 20 39.00 -14.91 6.96
N ALA A 21 38.72 -14.65 8.24
CA ALA A 21 37.36 -14.77 8.74
C ALA A 21 36.53 -13.89 7.80
N ALA A 22 35.64 -14.51 7.02
CA ALA A 22 34.80 -13.77 6.11
C ALA A 22 34.00 -12.76 6.96
N ALA A 23 34.17 -11.47 6.68
CA ALA A 23 33.36 -10.46 7.33
C ALA A 23 31.89 -10.70 6.94
N TYR A 24 30.98 -10.57 7.91
CA TYR A 24 29.55 -10.67 7.65
C TYR A 24 29.14 -9.59 6.64
N GLN A 25 28.46 -10.00 5.58
CA GLN A 25 27.99 -9.08 4.54
C GLN A 25 26.47 -9.16 4.46
N LEU A 26 25.82 -8.06 4.85
CA LEU A 26 24.41 -7.84 4.56
C LEU A 26 24.27 -7.37 3.11
N ALA A 27 23.20 -7.81 2.46
CA ALA A 27 22.83 -7.35 1.14
C ALA A 27 21.32 -7.28 0.99
N ALA A 28 20.87 -6.37 0.12
CA ALA A 28 19.49 -6.25 -0.30
C ALA A 28 19.40 -6.31 -1.83
N ALA A 29 18.48 -7.11 -2.34
CA ALA A 29 18.21 -7.27 -3.77
C ALA A 29 16.84 -6.67 -4.13
N PRO A 30 16.69 -5.96 -5.27
CA PRO A 30 17.71 -5.77 -6.32
C PRO A 30 18.82 -4.77 -5.96
N ALA A 31 18.57 -3.87 -5.00
CA ALA A 31 19.55 -2.91 -4.51
C ALA A 31 19.21 -2.48 -3.08
N ALA A 32 20.15 -1.81 -2.39
CA ALA A 32 19.91 -1.18 -1.09
C ALA A 32 18.95 0.03 -1.18
N GLU A 33 18.86 0.63 -2.36
CA GLU A 33 17.98 1.74 -2.68
C GLU A 33 16.94 1.31 -3.71
N VAL A 34 15.66 1.50 -3.40
CA VAL A 34 14.54 1.16 -4.29
C VAL A 34 13.46 2.24 -4.22
N LEU A 35 12.56 2.29 -5.20
CA LEU A 35 11.35 3.10 -5.09
C LEU A 35 10.37 2.46 -4.11
N GLN A 36 9.62 3.29 -3.37
CA GLN A 36 8.50 2.78 -2.58
C GLN A 36 7.55 1.94 -3.45
N GLY A 37 7.19 0.76 -2.93
CA GLY A 37 6.38 -0.24 -3.63
C GLY A 37 7.15 -1.17 -4.56
N GLU A 38 8.48 -1.09 -4.61
CA GLU A 38 9.30 -2.15 -5.20
C GLU A 38 9.59 -3.24 -4.18
N ALA A 39 9.62 -4.49 -4.64
CA ALA A 39 9.98 -5.62 -3.80
C ALA A 39 11.48 -5.59 -3.48
N GLN A 40 11.83 -5.91 -2.25
CA GLN A 40 13.20 -6.02 -1.79
C GLN A 40 13.36 -7.30 -0.96
N THR A 41 14.44 -8.04 -1.18
CA THR A 41 14.81 -9.24 -0.42
C THR A 41 16.08 -8.97 0.38
N LEU A 42 16.20 -9.55 1.56
CA LEU A 42 17.33 -9.37 2.47
C LEU A 42 18.15 -10.65 2.56
N SER A 43 19.46 -10.51 2.61
CA SER A 43 20.38 -11.65 2.75
C SER A 43 21.60 -11.31 3.58
N LEU A 44 22.21 -12.35 4.13
CA LEU A 44 23.49 -12.29 4.83
C LEU A 44 24.41 -13.40 4.31
N SER A 45 25.70 -13.11 4.19
CA SER A 45 26.75 -14.09 3.90
C SER A 45 27.95 -13.90 4.82
N GLY A 46 28.82 -14.92 4.89
CA GLY A 46 30.03 -14.89 5.74
C GLY A 46 29.83 -15.50 7.13
N ALA A 47 28.63 -16.04 7.43
CA ALA A 47 28.39 -16.79 8.66
C ALA A 47 29.04 -18.19 8.61
N LYS A 48 29.20 -18.83 9.77
CA LYS A 48 29.56 -20.24 9.83
C LYS A 48 28.32 -21.10 9.52
N PRO A 49 28.48 -22.28 8.88
CA PRO A 49 27.38 -23.20 8.69
C PRO A 49 26.64 -23.52 9.99
N GLY A 50 25.32 -23.38 9.99
CA GLY A 50 24.47 -23.64 11.16
C GLY A 50 24.48 -22.55 12.24
N GLU A 51 25.24 -21.47 12.06
CA GLU A 51 25.28 -20.33 12.99
C GLU A 51 23.92 -19.63 13.05
N GLN A 52 23.50 -19.28 14.27
CA GLN A 52 22.27 -18.52 14.47
C GLN A 52 22.55 -17.02 14.47
N ILE A 53 21.83 -16.29 13.64
CA ILE A 53 21.99 -14.84 13.46
C ILE A 53 20.62 -14.18 13.60
N THR A 54 20.55 -13.15 14.42
CA THR A 54 19.38 -12.27 14.47
C THR A 54 19.52 -11.17 13.43
N LEU A 55 18.59 -11.13 12.48
CA LEU A 55 18.42 -9.97 11.60
C LEU A 55 17.42 -9.01 12.24
N ARG A 56 17.83 -7.76 12.43
CA ARG A 56 17.03 -6.68 12.99
C ARG A 56 16.83 -5.59 11.94
N LEU A 57 15.59 -5.15 11.75
CA LEU A 57 15.24 -4.03 10.90
C LEU A 57 14.59 -2.93 11.73
N SER A 58 15.17 -1.74 11.71
CA SER A 58 14.68 -0.56 12.43
C SER A 58 14.33 0.57 11.46
N ARG A 59 13.27 1.33 11.71
CA ARG A 59 12.87 2.48 10.87
C ARG A 59 12.06 3.50 11.65
N ARG A 60 12.12 4.76 11.23
CA ARG A 60 11.19 5.79 11.72
C ARG A 60 9.83 5.68 11.01
N ALA A 61 8.76 5.93 11.75
CA ALA A 61 7.46 6.28 11.18
C ALA A 61 6.77 7.34 12.05
N ASP A 62 6.04 8.26 11.43
CA ASP A 62 5.15 9.16 12.17
C ASP A 62 3.79 8.48 12.31
N LEU A 63 3.44 8.10 13.54
CA LEU A 63 2.21 7.38 13.84
C LEU A 63 1.12 8.35 14.32
N PRO A 64 -0.12 8.23 13.83
CA PRO A 64 -1.24 9.03 14.34
C PRO A 64 -1.37 8.91 15.86
N GLY A 65 -1.46 10.05 16.56
CA GLY A 65 -1.60 10.10 18.03
C GLY A 65 -0.35 9.77 18.85
N MET A 66 0.68 9.16 18.26
CA MET A 66 1.97 8.88 18.93
C MET A 66 3.12 9.75 18.40
N GLY A 67 2.94 10.37 17.24
CA GLY A 67 3.97 11.16 16.58
C GLY A 67 5.15 10.31 16.11
N PRO A 68 6.34 10.92 16.00
CA PRO A 68 7.56 10.24 15.60
C PRO A 68 7.87 9.00 16.45
N SER A 69 7.88 7.83 15.83
CA SER A 69 8.09 6.55 16.50
C SER A 69 9.17 5.71 15.82
N LEU A 70 9.99 5.01 16.61
CA LEU A 70 10.87 3.95 16.12
C LEU A 70 10.06 2.66 15.98
N LEU A 71 10.09 2.06 14.79
CA LEU A 71 9.54 0.73 14.53
C LEU A 71 10.68 -0.26 14.38
N ARG A 72 10.55 -1.46 14.95
CA ARG A 72 11.55 -2.52 14.88
C ARG A 72 10.91 -3.88 14.62
N ALA A 73 11.56 -4.68 13.79
CA ALA A 73 11.33 -6.11 13.63
C ALA A 73 12.64 -6.88 13.82
N GLU A 74 12.56 -8.07 14.38
CA GLU A 74 13.68 -8.98 14.59
C GLU A 74 13.26 -10.40 14.24
N ALA A 75 14.18 -11.15 13.66
CA ALA A 75 13.99 -12.57 13.42
C ALA A 75 15.33 -13.32 13.45
N VAL A 76 15.33 -14.48 14.08
CA VAL A 76 16.50 -15.36 14.23
C VAL A 76 16.50 -16.35 13.08
N PHE A 77 17.61 -16.43 12.35
CA PHE A 77 17.81 -17.38 11.25
C PHE A 77 18.97 -18.30 11.57
N GLN A 78 18.97 -19.47 10.92
CA GLN A 78 20.11 -20.36 10.90
C GLN A 78 20.78 -20.29 9.53
N ALA A 79 22.07 -19.99 9.51
CA ALA A 79 22.85 -19.98 8.27
C ALA A 79 22.92 -21.38 7.64
N ASP A 80 22.79 -21.44 6.32
CA ASP A 80 22.85 -22.69 5.56
C ASP A 80 24.27 -23.30 5.53
N ALA A 81 24.42 -24.42 4.83
CA ALA A 81 25.71 -25.12 4.70
C ALA A 81 26.81 -24.26 4.02
N GLN A 82 26.44 -23.17 3.35
CA GLN A 82 27.35 -22.21 2.71
C GLN A 82 27.54 -20.95 3.56
N GLY A 83 26.99 -20.88 4.78
CA GLY A 83 27.11 -19.72 5.64
C GLY A 83 26.23 -18.55 5.20
N ARG A 84 25.08 -18.82 4.58
CA ARG A 84 24.17 -17.81 4.02
C ARG A 84 22.79 -17.84 4.65
N ILE A 85 22.20 -16.66 4.75
CA ILE A 85 20.79 -16.43 5.08
C ILE A 85 20.15 -15.67 3.93
N ASP A 86 18.98 -16.11 3.47
CA ASP A 86 18.19 -15.46 2.44
C ASP A 86 16.71 -15.48 2.86
N THR A 87 16.14 -14.31 3.15
CA THR A 87 14.77 -14.20 3.67
C THR A 87 13.72 -14.66 2.67
N SER A 88 14.04 -14.74 1.37
CA SER A 88 13.14 -15.27 0.35
C SER A 88 13.10 -16.79 0.27
N ARG A 89 14.04 -17.48 0.95
CA ARG A 89 14.21 -18.93 0.87
C ARG A 89 14.21 -19.63 2.22
N GLN A 90 14.43 -18.89 3.30
CA GLN A 90 14.57 -19.44 4.66
C GLN A 90 13.51 -18.83 5.56
N ALA A 91 12.87 -19.68 6.38
CA ALA A 91 12.02 -19.25 7.46
C ALA A 91 12.88 -18.92 8.69
N PRO A 92 12.51 -17.90 9.47
CA PRO A 92 13.18 -17.69 10.75
C PRO A 92 12.81 -18.80 11.74
N LEU A 93 13.74 -19.11 12.64
CA LEU A 93 13.53 -19.99 13.79
C LEU A 93 12.57 -19.36 14.82
N SER A 94 12.66 -18.04 14.99
CA SER A 94 11.82 -17.26 15.91
C SER A 94 11.86 -15.77 15.55
N GLY A 95 10.94 -14.97 16.09
CA GLY A 95 10.93 -13.52 15.89
C GLY A 95 9.53 -12.94 15.67
N ASN A 96 9.47 -11.77 15.05
CA ASN A 96 8.23 -11.04 14.77
C ASN A 96 7.37 -11.66 13.66
N TYR A 97 7.91 -12.60 12.89
CA TYR A 97 7.15 -13.35 11.88
C TYR A 97 7.65 -14.79 11.78
N SER A 98 6.88 -15.63 11.10
CA SER A 98 7.19 -17.03 10.82
C SER A 98 6.94 -17.36 9.35
N GLY A 99 7.48 -18.50 8.90
CA GLY A 99 7.40 -18.92 7.50
C GLY A 99 8.39 -18.19 6.59
N ILE A 100 8.44 -18.60 5.32
CA ILE A 100 9.33 -18.00 4.32
C ILE A 100 8.64 -16.76 3.75
N ASP A 101 9.13 -15.57 4.09
CA ASP A 101 8.67 -14.30 3.52
C ASP A 101 9.84 -13.31 3.40
N ALA A 102 10.23 -13.01 2.15
CA ALA A 102 11.29 -12.06 1.84
C ALA A 102 11.11 -10.69 2.51
N SER A 103 9.86 -10.33 2.77
CA SER A 103 9.45 -9.05 3.33
C SER A 103 9.03 -9.09 4.80
N GLY A 104 9.19 -10.24 5.47
CA GLY A 104 8.78 -10.46 6.86
C GLY A 104 9.17 -9.32 7.79
N LEU A 105 10.47 -8.97 7.81
CA LEU A 105 11.01 -7.89 8.62
C LEU A 105 10.43 -6.50 8.30
N PHE A 106 9.97 -6.26 7.07
CA PHE A 106 9.39 -4.97 6.70
C PHE A 106 7.97 -4.79 7.22
N TRP A 107 7.14 -5.83 7.12
CA TRP A 107 5.73 -5.74 7.49
C TRP A 107 5.47 -6.02 8.96
N SER A 108 6.36 -6.79 9.62
CA SER A 108 6.17 -7.25 11.00
C SER A 108 6.68 -6.27 12.06
N ALA A 109 7.18 -5.10 11.66
CA ALA A 109 7.76 -4.14 12.58
C ALA A 109 6.72 -3.55 13.55
N LEU A 110 7.10 -3.36 14.81
CA LEU A 110 6.24 -2.82 15.88
C LEU A 110 6.87 -1.58 16.52
N PRO A 111 6.06 -0.66 17.09
CA PRO A 111 6.59 0.49 17.81
C PRO A 111 7.42 0.08 19.03
N VAL A 112 8.61 0.64 19.14
CA VAL A 112 9.49 0.47 20.29
C VAL A 112 9.18 1.55 21.33
N ARG A 113 8.88 1.14 22.57
CA ARG A 113 8.57 2.08 23.66
C ARG A 113 9.85 2.58 24.32
N GLY A 114 9.88 3.87 24.67
CA GLY A 114 10.98 4.47 25.44
C GLY A 114 12.25 4.77 24.65
N GLU A 115 12.31 4.37 23.37
CA GLU A 115 13.41 4.73 22.48
C GLU A 115 12.98 5.90 21.57
N PRO A 116 13.78 6.99 21.50
CA PRO A 116 13.46 8.11 20.63
C PRO A 116 13.57 7.68 19.16
N ALA A 117 12.63 8.17 18.34
CA ALA A 117 12.74 8.00 16.90
C ALA A 117 13.95 8.79 16.35
N PRO A 118 14.73 8.23 15.41
CA PRO A 118 15.78 8.98 14.71
C PRO A 118 15.20 10.24 14.04
N ALA A 119 16.04 11.25 13.79
CA ALA A 119 15.62 12.42 13.01
C ALA A 119 15.15 12.01 11.60
N SER A 120 14.09 12.65 11.09
CA SER A 120 13.59 12.39 9.75
C SER A 120 14.57 12.86 8.68
N ALA A 121 14.67 12.13 7.57
CA ALA A 121 15.17 12.71 6.34
C ALA A 121 14.15 13.75 5.84
N GLU A 122 14.59 14.97 5.51
CA GLU A 122 13.71 16.05 5.04
C GLU A 122 12.97 15.70 3.73
N THR A 123 13.40 14.65 3.04
CA THR A 123 13.01 14.31 1.66
C THR A 123 11.83 13.35 1.53
N GLY A 124 11.21 12.87 2.62
CA GLY A 124 10.13 11.85 2.60
C GLY A 124 10.59 10.44 2.20
N GLU A 125 11.91 10.26 2.12
CA GLU A 125 12.61 8.99 2.04
C GLU A 125 12.42 8.20 3.34
N ALA A 126 12.12 6.90 3.24
CA ALA A 126 12.16 6.02 4.38
C ALA A 126 13.56 5.38 4.47
N ARG A 127 14.30 5.72 5.52
CA ARG A 127 15.58 5.08 5.87
C ARG A 127 15.33 3.93 6.83
N LEU A 128 15.77 2.74 6.46
CA LEU A 128 15.70 1.55 7.29
C LEU A 128 17.11 1.10 7.63
N GLN A 129 17.35 0.78 8.89
CA GLN A 129 18.61 0.21 9.35
C GLN A 129 18.45 -1.30 9.48
N LEU A 130 19.22 -2.05 8.70
CA LEU A 130 19.33 -3.49 8.77
C LEU A 130 20.59 -3.85 9.54
N GLU A 131 20.46 -4.70 10.54
CA GLU A 131 21.56 -5.11 11.42
C GLU A 131 21.58 -6.63 11.55
N ALA A 132 22.78 -7.21 11.61
CA ALA A 132 23.00 -8.60 11.94
C ALA A 132 23.64 -8.70 13.32
N TRP A 133 23.08 -9.54 14.18
CA TRP A 133 23.52 -9.75 15.54
C TRP A 133 23.78 -11.24 15.78
N GLY A 134 24.91 -11.54 16.42
CA GLY A 134 25.24 -12.88 16.90
C GLY A 134 25.38 -12.88 18.42
N GLN A 135 25.95 -13.96 18.94
CA GLN A 135 26.35 -14.06 20.33
C GLN A 135 27.88 -14.15 20.41
N ASP A 136 28.48 -13.49 21.40
CA ASP A 136 29.88 -13.70 21.72
C ASP A 136 30.10 -15.02 22.50
N THR A 137 31.35 -15.31 22.86
CA THR A 137 31.70 -16.53 23.60
C THR A 137 31.09 -16.61 25.00
N ALA A 138 30.64 -15.48 25.56
CA ALA A 138 29.94 -15.40 26.84
C ALA A 138 28.41 -15.42 26.67
N GLY A 139 27.90 -15.53 25.44
CA GLY A 139 26.47 -15.50 25.12
C GLY A 139 25.87 -14.09 25.03
N ALA A 140 26.67 -13.04 25.13
CA ALA A 140 26.18 -11.67 25.05
C ALA A 140 25.92 -11.25 23.59
N PRO A 141 24.89 -10.42 23.32
CA PRO A 141 24.62 -9.93 21.96
C PRO A 141 25.81 -9.15 21.40
N LYS A 142 26.24 -9.51 20.19
CA LYS A 142 27.35 -8.86 19.48
C LYS A 142 26.90 -8.39 18.09
N PRO A 143 27.08 -7.10 17.73
CA PRO A 143 26.81 -6.63 16.38
C PRO A 143 27.84 -7.23 15.41
N LEU A 144 27.37 -7.70 14.25
CA LEU A 144 28.18 -8.41 13.26
C LEU A 144 28.33 -7.63 11.96
N ALA A 145 27.24 -7.02 11.50
CA ALA A 145 27.20 -6.18 10.30
C ALA A 145 26.01 -5.23 10.36
N GLU A 146 26.09 -4.15 9.61
CA GLU A 146 25.02 -3.18 9.46
C GLU A 146 24.91 -2.70 8.01
N GLN A 147 23.70 -2.34 7.59
CA GLN A 147 23.44 -1.78 6.27
C GLN A 147 22.24 -0.84 6.33
N THR A 148 22.39 0.34 5.74
CA THR A 148 21.25 1.26 5.53
C THR A 148 20.55 0.95 4.21
N LEU A 149 19.23 0.83 4.26
CA LEU A 149 18.34 0.71 3.11
C LEU A 149 17.57 2.01 2.91
N ARG A 150 17.30 2.36 1.66
CA ARG A 150 16.58 3.59 1.30
C ARG A 150 15.39 3.27 0.42
N TRP A 151 14.20 3.67 0.85
CA TRP A 151 13.01 3.66 0.01
C TRP A 151 12.68 5.09 -0.42
N LEU A 152 13.00 5.38 -1.68
CA LEU A 152 12.80 6.68 -2.28
C LEU A 152 11.31 6.93 -2.55
N PRO A 153 10.79 8.14 -2.27
CA PRO A 153 9.43 8.48 -2.61
C PRO A 153 9.31 8.64 -4.14
N ALA A 154 8.17 8.21 -4.69
CA ALA A 154 7.95 8.26 -6.13
C ALA A 154 7.99 9.68 -6.71
N ARG A 155 7.60 10.69 -5.91
CA ARG A 155 7.70 12.13 -6.26
C ARG A 155 9.07 12.59 -6.75
N ALA A 156 10.16 11.91 -6.36
CA ALA A 156 11.50 12.27 -6.81
C ALA A 156 11.71 12.06 -8.33
N ARG A 157 10.82 11.31 -8.99
CA ARG A 157 10.86 11.02 -10.43
C ARG A 157 9.67 11.60 -11.21
N VAL A 158 8.91 12.48 -10.58
CA VAL A 158 7.60 12.91 -11.07
C VAL A 158 7.48 14.43 -11.03
N GLU A 159 6.97 15.00 -12.11
CA GLU A 159 6.47 16.36 -12.18
C GLU A 159 4.97 16.37 -11.81
N ALA A 160 4.58 17.22 -10.87
CA ALA A 160 3.18 17.41 -10.49
C ALA A 160 2.65 18.72 -11.06
N ARG A 161 1.57 18.64 -11.85
CA ARG A 161 0.89 19.80 -12.44
C ARG A 161 -0.54 19.90 -11.92
N ALA A 162 -0.91 21.05 -11.37
CA ALA A 162 -2.29 21.32 -10.97
C ALA A 162 -3.23 21.34 -12.19
N ALA A 163 -4.39 20.70 -12.06
CA ALA A 163 -5.43 20.76 -13.07
C ALA A 163 -6.35 21.97 -12.77
N ALA A 164 -6.08 23.12 -13.41
CA ALA A 164 -6.71 24.40 -13.05
C ALA A 164 -8.25 24.38 -13.01
N THR A 165 -8.89 23.58 -13.86
CA THR A 165 -10.36 23.46 -13.96
C THR A 165 -10.94 22.30 -13.14
N LEU A 166 -10.11 21.50 -12.48
CA LEU A 166 -10.51 20.34 -11.68
C LEU A 166 -10.05 20.55 -10.23
N PRO A 167 -10.94 20.97 -9.31
CA PRO A 167 -10.57 21.35 -7.95
C PRO A 167 -9.73 20.31 -7.22
N GLY A 168 -8.52 20.70 -6.80
CA GLY A 168 -7.60 19.86 -6.02
C GLY A 168 -6.89 18.75 -6.81
N ALA A 169 -7.27 18.50 -8.06
CA ALA A 169 -6.68 17.47 -8.89
C ALA A 169 -5.29 17.84 -9.40
N GLN A 170 -4.43 16.84 -9.52
CA GLN A 170 -3.05 17.00 -9.99
C GLN A 170 -2.69 15.91 -10.98
N LEU A 171 -2.20 16.31 -12.15
CA LEU A 171 -1.62 15.44 -13.14
C LEU A 171 -0.16 15.19 -12.80
N MET A 172 0.17 13.93 -12.54
CA MET A 172 1.51 13.43 -12.29
C MET A 172 2.10 12.90 -13.60
N LEU A 173 3.26 13.42 -13.97
CA LEU A 173 3.98 13.05 -15.18
C LEU A 173 5.39 12.52 -14.81
N PRO A 174 5.87 11.44 -15.44
CA PRO A 174 7.27 11.07 -15.34
C PRO A 174 8.17 12.22 -15.83
N LEU A 175 9.29 12.47 -15.13
CA LEU A 175 10.27 13.49 -15.56
C LEU A 175 10.85 13.16 -16.94
N GLU A 176 11.17 11.90 -17.17
CA GLU A 176 11.64 11.40 -18.46
C GLU A 176 10.46 10.87 -19.29
N ARG A 177 10.15 11.54 -20.40
CA ARG A 177 9.04 11.18 -21.29
C ARG A 177 9.35 11.55 -22.75
N ALA A 178 9.13 10.60 -23.66
CA ALA A 178 9.40 10.78 -25.10
C ALA A 178 8.12 10.76 -25.97
N ALA A 179 7.00 10.28 -25.44
CA ALA A 179 5.73 10.13 -26.17
C ALA A 179 4.53 10.50 -25.29
N LYS A 180 3.35 10.65 -25.92
CA LYS A 180 2.09 10.76 -25.20
C LYS A 180 1.86 9.51 -24.34
N LEU A 181 1.59 9.75 -23.07
CA LEU A 181 1.51 8.71 -22.06
C LEU A 181 0.07 8.20 -21.94
N PRO A 182 -0.14 6.89 -21.77
CA PRO A 182 -1.42 6.41 -21.28
C PRO A 182 -1.65 6.96 -19.87
N VAL A 183 -2.91 7.22 -19.53
CA VAL A 183 -3.27 7.88 -18.28
C VAL A 183 -4.14 7.02 -17.37
N VAL A 184 -3.87 7.11 -16.07
CA VAL A 184 -4.68 6.49 -15.02
C VAL A 184 -5.33 7.58 -14.17
N ILE A 185 -6.65 7.56 -14.04
CA ILE A 185 -7.36 8.42 -13.08
C ILE A 185 -7.40 7.67 -11.74
N VAL A 186 -6.88 8.30 -10.69
CA VAL A 186 -6.64 7.69 -9.38
C VAL A 186 -7.52 8.33 -8.32
N LEU A 187 -8.39 7.54 -7.69
CA LEU A 187 -9.30 7.99 -6.64
C LEU A 187 -9.02 7.27 -5.31
N GLY A 188 -8.92 8.08 -4.25
CA GLY A 188 -8.87 7.59 -2.86
C GLY A 188 -10.23 7.10 -2.35
N GLY A 189 -10.27 6.66 -1.09
CA GLY A 189 -11.46 6.15 -0.43
C GLY A 189 -12.15 7.20 0.46
N SER A 190 -12.74 6.70 1.56
CA SER A 190 -13.49 7.49 2.56
C SER A 190 -12.64 8.44 3.39
N GLU A 191 -11.31 8.42 3.27
CA GLU A 191 -10.41 9.36 3.93
C GLU A 191 -10.58 10.80 3.41
N GLY A 192 -10.99 10.95 2.14
CA GLY A 192 -11.08 12.24 1.46
C GLY A 192 -9.75 12.99 1.38
N GLY A 193 -9.79 14.18 0.77
CA GLY A 193 -8.59 14.96 0.48
C GLY A 193 -7.68 14.26 -0.55
N SER A 194 -6.39 14.62 -0.55
CA SER A 194 -5.50 14.30 -1.67
C SER A 194 -4.45 13.21 -1.41
N ILE A 195 -4.26 12.79 -0.16
CA ILE A 195 -3.08 12.03 0.26
C ILE A 195 -2.96 10.70 -0.49
N THR A 196 -4.01 9.88 -0.49
CA THR A 196 -4.00 8.56 -1.14
C THR A 196 -3.89 8.70 -2.65
N SER A 197 -4.74 9.54 -3.26
CA SER A 197 -4.77 9.71 -4.71
C SER A 197 -3.44 10.25 -5.25
N ARG A 198 -2.82 11.23 -4.59
CA ARG A 198 -1.49 11.76 -4.97
C ARG A 198 -0.40 10.71 -4.81
N ARG A 199 -0.33 10.02 -3.67
CA ARG A 199 0.72 9.01 -3.43
C ARG A 199 0.66 7.89 -4.48
N LEU A 200 -0.53 7.39 -4.81
CA LEU A 200 -0.68 6.35 -5.82
C LEU A 200 -0.43 6.90 -7.23
N ALA A 201 -0.87 8.12 -7.55
CA ALA A 201 -0.58 8.75 -8.84
C ALA A 201 0.92 8.97 -9.05
N GLU A 202 1.65 9.44 -8.03
CA GLU A 202 3.11 9.53 -8.06
C GLU A 202 3.74 8.15 -8.31
N ALA A 203 3.28 7.11 -7.61
CA ALA A 203 3.81 5.76 -7.75
C ALA A 203 3.59 5.16 -9.15
N LEU A 204 2.45 5.46 -9.78
CA LEU A 204 2.16 5.10 -11.18
C LEU A 204 3.00 5.93 -12.14
N ALA A 205 3.13 7.25 -11.91
CA ALA A 205 3.92 8.12 -12.76
C ALA A 205 5.41 7.76 -12.77
N ALA A 206 5.98 7.43 -11.61
CA ALA A 206 7.34 6.91 -11.51
C ALA A 206 7.55 5.56 -12.25
N ARG A 207 6.47 4.91 -12.70
CA ARG A 207 6.47 3.63 -13.44
C ARG A 207 6.04 3.76 -14.90
N GLY A 208 5.97 5.00 -15.42
CA GLY A 208 5.81 5.30 -16.84
C GLY A 208 4.40 5.66 -17.30
N PHE A 209 3.45 5.87 -16.39
CA PHE A 209 2.11 6.34 -16.72
C PHE A 209 1.99 7.86 -16.56
N ALA A 210 1.07 8.51 -17.28
CA ALA A 210 0.48 9.72 -16.72
C ALA A 210 -0.52 9.29 -15.64
N ALA A 211 -0.62 10.03 -14.54
CA ALA A 211 -1.59 9.69 -13.49
C ALA A 211 -2.27 10.94 -12.94
N LEU A 212 -3.59 11.01 -13.06
CA LEU A 212 -4.37 12.10 -12.49
C LEU A 212 -4.85 11.71 -11.09
N ALA A 213 -4.27 12.32 -10.07
CA ALA A 213 -4.82 12.27 -8.72
C ALA A 213 -6.11 13.10 -8.67
N LEU A 214 -7.26 12.45 -8.46
CA LEU A 214 -8.58 13.08 -8.46
C LEU A 214 -9.23 12.98 -7.06
N PRO A 215 -9.01 13.96 -6.17
CA PRO A 215 -9.83 14.09 -4.97
C PRO A 215 -11.25 14.56 -5.35
N TYR A 216 -12.27 14.02 -4.67
CA TYR A 216 -13.68 14.29 -5.00
C TYR A 216 -14.50 14.84 -3.82
N PHE A 217 -13.93 14.81 -2.62
CA PHE A 217 -14.43 15.46 -1.41
C PHE A 217 -13.25 15.68 -0.45
N SER A 218 -13.38 16.61 0.48
CA SER A 218 -12.36 16.96 1.46
C SER A 218 -13.01 17.28 2.79
N PRO A 219 -13.14 16.31 3.70
CA PRO A 219 -13.71 16.56 5.01
C PRO A 219 -12.76 17.39 5.88
N PRO A 220 -13.28 18.02 6.96
CA PRO A 220 -12.45 18.60 8.00
C PRO A 220 -11.48 17.56 8.59
N ARG A 221 -10.29 18.02 8.98
CA ARG A 221 -9.27 17.17 9.61
C ARG A 221 -9.29 17.33 11.11
N TRP A 222 -8.57 16.45 11.82
CA TRP A 222 -8.33 16.60 13.25
C TRP A 222 -6.83 16.75 13.51
N GLY A 223 -6.45 17.85 14.17
CA GLY A 223 -5.10 18.12 14.62
C GLY A 223 -4.98 17.98 16.14
N ALA A 224 -3.77 18.19 16.65
CA ALA A 224 -3.52 18.16 18.10
C ALA A 224 -4.31 19.23 18.88
N GLN A 225 -4.73 20.31 18.21
CA GLN A 225 -5.47 21.43 18.79
C GLN A 225 -6.98 21.41 18.46
N GLY A 226 -7.49 20.31 17.89
CA GLY A 226 -8.91 20.15 17.54
C GLY A 226 -9.18 20.12 16.03
N PRO A 227 -10.41 20.43 15.60
CA PRO A 227 -10.79 20.35 14.18
C PRO A 227 -10.02 21.38 13.35
N MET A 228 -9.58 20.94 12.18
CA MET A 228 -8.86 21.74 11.20
C MET A 228 -9.70 21.91 9.95
N ALA A 229 -9.50 23.02 9.25
CA ALA A 229 -10.14 23.27 7.96
C ALA A 229 -9.86 22.11 6.96
N PRO A 230 -10.80 21.86 6.03
CA PRO A 230 -10.57 20.97 4.90
C PRO A 230 -9.26 21.27 4.18
N GLU A 231 -8.58 20.22 3.69
CA GLU A 231 -7.38 20.40 2.85
C GLU A 231 -7.70 21.15 1.56
N LEU A 232 -8.81 20.79 0.93
CA LEU A 232 -9.25 21.28 -0.37
C LEU A 232 -10.63 21.93 -0.18
N PRO A 233 -10.68 23.20 0.25
CA PRO A 233 -11.93 23.87 0.62
C PRO A 233 -12.88 24.10 -0.57
N SER A 234 -12.41 23.91 -1.80
CA SER A 234 -13.23 23.96 -3.02
C SER A 234 -13.98 22.65 -3.32
N LEU A 235 -13.73 21.58 -2.54
CA LEU A 235 -14.43 20.31 -2.66
C LEU A 235 -15.53 20.19 -1.59
N PRO A 236 -16.56 19.34 -1.82
CA PRO A 236 -17.55 19.01 -0.80
C PRO A 236 -16.88 18.50 0.48
N THR A 237 -17.43 18.84 1.65
CA THR A 237 -16.89 18.41 2.95
C THR A 237 -17.43 17.07 3.44
N SER A 238 -18.49 16.56 2.82
CA SER A 238 -19.08 15.26 3.10
C SER A 238 -19.06 14.37 1.86
N LEU A 239 -19.13 13.06 2.08
CA LEU A 239 -19.29 12.08 1.01
C LEU A 239 -20.79 11.85 0.83
N ALA A 240 -21.46 12.77 0.14
CA ALA A 240 -22.89 12.68 -0.18
C ALA A 240 -23.16 13.30 -1.54
N ARG A 241 -23.90 12.57 -2.39
CA ARG A 241 -24.28 13.00 -3.75
C ARG A 241 -23.08 13.53 -4.55
N ILE A 242 -21.95 12.84 -4.45
CA ILE A 242 -20.78 13.16 -5.28
C ILE A 242 -21.11 12.76 -6.72
N GLU A 243 -21.01 13.71 -7.65
CA GLU A 243 -21.36 13.50 -9.05
C GLU A 243 -20.38 12.57 -9.77
N LEU A 244 -20.84 11.42 -10.26
CA LEU A 244 -20.01 10.54 -11.08
C LEU A 244 -19.74 11.12 -12.48
N SER A 245 -20.62 12.02 -12.94
CA SER A 245 -20.51 12.71 -14.24
C SER A 245 -19.25 13.57 -14.36
N GLN A 246 -18.59 13.92 -13.25
CA GLN A 246 -17.29 14.60 -13.26
C GLN A 246 -16.21 13.83 -14.04
N LEU A 247 -16.33 12.50 -14.18
CA LEU A 247 -15.41 11.70 -15.01
C LEU A 247 -15.47 12.10 -16.49
N GLU A 248 -16.60 12.60 -16.98
CA GLU A 248 -16.74 13.09 -18.35
C GLU A 248 -15.91 14.36 -18.54
N THR A 249 -16.05 15.32 -17.61
CA THR A 249 -15.24 16.56 -17.56
C THR A 249 -13.75 16.25 -17.43
N VAL A 250 -13.39 15.27 -16.61
CA VAL A 250 -12.01 14.82 -16.45
C VAL A 250 -11.45 14.25 -17.77
N ARG A 251 -12.23 13.43 -18.49
CA ARG A 251 -11.81 12.87 -19.78
C ARG A 251 -11.61 13.95 -20.84
N GLU A 252 -12.53 14.91 -20.91
CA GLU A 252 -12.40 16.06 -21.80
C GLU A 252 -11.13 16.87 -21.48
N TRP A 253 -10.90 17.17 -20.20
CA TRP A 253 -9.71 17.87 -19.76
C TRP A 253 -8.42 17.11 -20.10
N LEU A 254 -8.39 15.79 -19.91
CA LEU A 254 -7.26 14.94 -20.28
C LEU A 254 -7.01 14.94 -21.80
N GLY A 255 -8.07 15.04 -22.61
CA GLY A 255 -8.00 15.19 -24.07
C GLY A 255 -7.25 16.45 -24.53
N GLN A 256 -7.21 17.48 -23.67
CA GLN A 256 -6.53 18.75 -23.95
C GLN A 256 -5.06 18.76 -23.51
N GLN A 257 -4.58 17.71 -22.84
CA GLN A 257 -3.19 17.67 -22.34
C GLN A 257 -2.24 17.15 -23.42
N ALA A 258 -1.20 17.92 -23.74
CA ALA A 258 -0.24 17.58 -24.79
C ALA A 258 0.54 16.28 -24.50
N GLU A 259 0.74 15.95 -23.22
CA GLU A 259 1.52 14.81 -22.76
C GLU A 259 0.70 13.51 -22.63
N VAL A 260 -0.63 13.58 -22.78
CA VAL A 260 -1.53 12.45 -22.51
C VAL A 260 -2.11 11.91 -23.81
N ASP A 261 -2.22 10.58 -23.89
CA ASP A 261 -3.01 9.88 -24.88
C ASP A 261 -4.40 9.58 -24.30
N ALA A 262 -5.37 10.45 -24.61
CA ALA A 262 -6.74 10.33 -24.11
C ALA A 262 -7.53 9.16 -24.73
N SER A 263 -6.97 8.43 -25.69
CA SER A 263 -7.55 7.15 -26.14
C SER A 263 -7.20 5.99 -25.20
N ARG A 264 -6.21 6.17 -24.32
CA ARG A 264 -5.71 5.17 -23.37
C ARG A 264 -5.87 5.66 -21.93
N ILE A 265 -7.12 5.63 -21.46
CA ILE A 265 -7.49 6.03 -20.09
C ILE A 265 -7.92 4.79 -19.30
N ALA A 266 -7.34 4.57 -18.12
CA ALA A 266 -7.80 3.61 -17.14
C ALA A 266 -8.27 4.29 -15.84
N LEU A 267 -9.06 3.58 -15.05
CA LEU A 267 -9.48 3.99 -13.72
C LEU A 267 -8.83 3.12 -12.66
N TRP A 268 -8.40 3.74 -11.56
CA TRP A 268 -7.99 3.06 -10.34
C TRP A 268 -8.72 3.67 -9.15
N GLY A 269 -9.35 2.83 -8.33
CA GLY A 269 -10.05 3.26 -7.12
C GLY A 269 -9.90 2.26 -5.98
N ALA A 270 -9.83 2.79 -4.76
CA ALA A 270 -9.80 2.01 -3.54
C ALA A 270 -10.99 2.36 -2.63
N SER A 271 -11.63 1.35 -2.03
CA SER A 271 -12.75 1.52 -1.09
C SER A 271 -13.90 2.33 -1.71
N LYS A 272 -14.28 3.48 -1.16
CA LYS A 272 -15.24 4.42 -1.80
C LYS A 272 -14.81 4.88 -3.19
N GLY A 273 -13.51 4.98 -3.46
CA GLY A 273 -12.99 5.20 -4.81
C GLY A 273 -13.23 4.01 -5.74
N ALA A 274 -13.21 2.77 -5.21
CA ALA A 274 -13.56 1.57 -5.98
C ALA A 274 -15.05 1.55 -6.33
N GLU A 275 -15.91 1.89 -5.36
CA GLU A 275 -17.36 2.11 -5.57
C GLU A 275 -17.59 3.18 -6.66
N PHE A 276 -16.88 4.31 -6.58
CA PHE A 276 -16.94 5.39 -7.56
C PHE A 276 -16.54 4.93 -8.98
N VAL A 277 -15.38 4.28 -9.15
CA VAL A 277 -14.91 3.90 -10.50
C VAL A 277 -15.76 2.81 -11.13
N LEU A 278 -16.28 1.87 -10.34
CA LEU A 278 -17.20 0.85 -10.84
C LEU A 278 -18.53 1.49 -11.27
N ALA A 279 -19.09 2.36 -10.43
CA ALA A 279 -20.34 3.06 -10.73
C ALA A 279 -20.20 4.00 -11.95
N GLY A 280 -19.10 4.74 -12.05
CA GLY A 280 -18.77 5.61 -13.16
C GLY A 280 -18.54 4.84 -14.46
N ALA A 281 -17.71 3.80 -14.44
CA ALA A 281 -17.41 3.00 -15.64
C ALA A 281 -18.62 2.20 -16.16
N SER A 282 -19.60 1.91 -15.30
CA SER A 282 -20.86 1.27 -15.73
C SER A 282 -21.79 2.21 -16.52
N ARG A 283 -21.51 3.52 -16.47
CA ARG A 283 -22.30 4.59 -17.10
C ARG A 283 -21.54 5.31 -18.22
N ILE A 284 -20.22 5.35 -18.13
CA ILE A 284 -19.34 6.05 -19.07
C ILE A 284 -18.48 5.03 -19.82
N ALA A 285 -18.65 4.97 -21.14
CA ALA A 285 -17.84 4.14 -22.02
C ALA A 285 -16.49 4.79 -22.37
N GLY A 286 -15.53 3.97 -22.82
CA GLY A 286 -14.25 4.43 -23.38
C GLY A 286 -13.04 4.28 -22.46
N PHE A 287 -13.21 3.76 -21.24
CA PHE A 287 -12.08 3.33 -20.42
C PHE A 287 -11.47 2.03 -20.98
N LYS A 288 -10.14 1.92 -20.89
CA LYS A 288 -9.38 0.75 -21.33
C LYS A 288 -9.20 -0.30 -20.25
N GLY A 289 -9.29 0.09 -18.99
CA GLY A 289 -9.26 -0.85 -17.86
C GLY A 289 -9.73 -0.18 -16.58
N VAL A 290 -10.22 -1.00 -15.64
CA VAL A 290 -10.62 -0.56 -14.30
C VAL A 290 -9.90 -1.44 -13.28
N VAL A 291 -9.33 -0.81 -12.25
CA VAL A 291 -8.77 -1.49 -11.08
C VAL A 291 -9.57 -1.05 -9.86
N ALA A 292 -10.17 -2.00 -9.16
CA ALA A 292 -11.01 -1.75 -8.00
C ALA A 292 -10.48 -2.56 -6.80
N VAL A 293 -9.94 -1.85 -5.81
CA VAL A 293 -9.34 -2.43 -4.59
C VAL A 293 -10.32 -2.29 -3.43
N VAL A 294 -10.52 -3.38 -2.68
CA VAL A 294 -11.54 -3.55 -1.63
C VAL A 294 -12.90 -3.02 -2.07
N PRO A 295 -13.45 -3.52 -3.19
CA PRO A 295 -14.60 -2.92 -3.88
C PRO A 295 -15.93 -3.13 -3.15
N SER A 296 -16.94 -2.38 -3.57
CA SER A 296 -18.36 -2.61 -3.27
C SER A 296 -19.11 -3.00 -4.54
N ASP A 297 -20.13 -3.88 -4.41
CA ASP A 297 -21.07 -4.24 -5.48
C ASP A 297 -22.35 -3.38 -5.48
N VAL A 298 -22.53 -2.52 -4.48
CA VAL A 298 -23.66 -1.59 -4.34
C VAL A 298 -23.18 -0.17 -4.06
N ILE A 299 -24.05 0.81 -4.31
CA ILE A 299 -23.90 2.16 -3.79
C ILE A 299 -24.34 2.17 -2.33
N TRP A 300 -23.47 2.63 -1.43
CA TRP A 300 -23.82 2.77 -0.02
C TRP A 300 -24.24 4.20 0.32
N GLU A 301 -24.86 4.35 1.48
CA GLU A 301 -25.17 5.64 2.06
C GLU A 301 -23.94 6.55 2.20
N GLY A 302 -24.15 7.83 1.97
CA GLY A 302 -23.18 8.89 2.19
C GLY A 302 -23.03 9.21 3.68
N PHE A 303 -21.90 9.80 4.03
CA PHE A 303 -21.60 10.17 5.41
C PHE A 303 -20.83 11.49 5.48
N ASP A 304 -20.96 12.15 6.62
CA ASP A 304 -20.14 13.26 7.06
C ASP A 304 -19.27 12.79 8.23
N LEU A 305 -17.99 13.16 8.27
CA LEU A 305 -17.10 12.67 9.33
C LEU A 305 -17.46 13.20 10.73
N MET A 306 -18.23 14.29 10.81
CA MET A 306 -18.70 14.89 12.07
C MET A 306 -20.13 14.48 12.43
N GLN A 307 -21.01 14.34 11.43
CA GLN A 307 -22.44 14.05 11.63
C GLN A 307 -22.82 12.57 11.45
N GLY A 308 -21.94 11.77 10.87
CA GLY A 308 -22.17 10.35 10.59
C GLY A 308 -22.99 10.13 9.31
N ALA A 309 -23.82 9.08 9.32
CA ALA A 309 -24.67 8.70 8.19
C ALA A 309 -25.69 9.80 7.83
N MET A 310 -25.90 10.06 6.54
CA MET A 310 -26.63 11.24 6.06
C MET A 310 -28.03 10.98 5.47
N ALA A 311 -28.49 9.73 5.45
CA ALA A 311 -29.72 9.29 4.77
C ALA A 311 -29.78 9.69 3.27
N GLN A 312 -28.61 9.83 2.64
CA GLN A 312 -28.45 10.18 1.22
C GLN A 312 -27.46 9.20 0.57
N PRO A 313 -27.46 9.02 -0.77
CA PRO A 313 -26.47 8.18 -1.41
C PRO A 313 -25.07 8.83 -1.37
N SER A 314 -24.04 7.99 -1.43
CA SER A 314 -22.67 8.44 -1.66
C SER A 314 -22.53 9.23 -2.96
N PHE A 315 -23.27 8.82 -4.00
CA PHE A 315 -23.07 9.26 -5.37
C PHE A 315 -24.37 9.69 -6.07
N SER A 316 -24.23 10.57 -7.04
CA SER A 316 -25.29 11.01 -7.95
C SER A 316 -24.82 10.94 -9.41
N TRP A 317 -25.78 10.99 -10.33
CA TRP A 317 -25.55 10.93 -11.77
C TRP A 317 -26.39 12.00 -12.47
N HIS A 318 -25.73 12.99 -13.08
CA HIS A 318 -26.37 14.14 -13.74
C HIS A 318 -27.39 14.86 -12.86
N GLY A 319 -27.03 15.06 -11.58
CA GLY A 319 -27.89 15.73 -10.61
C GLY A 319 -28.90 14.81 -9.92
N GLU A 320 -29.09 13.57 -10.38
CA GLU A 320 -30.03 12.62 -9.78
C GLU A 320 -29.34 11.74 -8.73
N ALA A 321 -29.97 11.55 -7.57
CA ALA A 321 -29.47 10.65 -6.55
C ALA A 321 -29.54 9.20 -7.05
N LEU A 322 -28.45 8.44 -6.87
CA LEU A 322 -28.49 7.01 -7.10
C LEU A 322 -29.24 6.29 -5.97
N ALA A 323 -29.83 5.13 -6.28
CA ALA A 323 -30.30 4.21 -5.26
C ALA A 323 -29.13 3.78 -4.37
N PHE A 324 -29.37 3.62 -3.07
CA PHE A 324 -28.33 3.29 -2.10
C PHE A 324 -28.85 2.38 -0.98
N VAL A 325 -27.91 1.70 -0.33
CA VAL A 325 -28.14 0.88 0.87
C VAL A 325 -27.82 1.70 2.12
N PRO A 326 -28.82 1.99 2.99
CA PRO A 326 -28.59 2.62 4.28
C PRO A 326 -27.83 1.72 5.23
N TYR A 327 -27.00 2.34 6.07
CA TYR A 327 -26.38 1.67 7.20
C TYR A 327 -27.42 1.41 8.31
N LYS A 328 -27.14 0.44 9.18
CA LYS A 328 -27.90 0.22 10.40
C LYS A 328 -26.95 0.11 11.59
N GLY A 329 -27.14 0.93 12.61
CA GLY A 329 -26.24 0.95 13.77
C GLY A 329 -24.92 1.72 13.55
N TYR A 330 -24.87 2.59 12.53
CA TYR A 330 -23.64 3.29 12.16
C TYR A 330 -23.17 4.27 13.23
N GLN A 331 -24.09 5.07 13.80
CA GLN A 331 -23.76 6.06 14.82
C GLN A 331 -23.20 5.40 16.09
N GLU A 332 -23.80 4.28 16.48
CA GLU A 332 -23.36 3.46 17.61
C GLU A 332 -21.98 2.86 17.37
N GLU A 333 -21.69 2.40 16.15
CA GLU A 333 -20.38 1.85 15.80
C GLU A 333 -19.29 2.94 15.81
N VAL A 334 -19.55 4.11 15.19
CA VAL A 334 -18.54 5.20 15.14
C VAL A 334 -18.34 5.90 16.49
N ALA A 335 -19.28 5.80 17.43
CA ALA A 335 -19.08 6.25 18.82
C ALA A 335 -17.88 5.52 19.50
N GLY A 336 -17.46 4.36 18.96
CA GLY A 336 -16.23 3.68 19.36
C GLY A 336 -14.96 4.52 19.21
N PHE A 337 -14.91 5.45 18.25
CA PHE A 337 -13.77 6.36 18.08
C PHE A 337 -13.54 7.24 19.30
N MET A 338 -14.62 7.69 19.95
CA MET A 338 -14.53 8.56 21.14
C MET A 338 -14.27 7.78 22.43
N SER A 339 -14.78 6.55 22.51
CA SER A 339 -14.64 5.69 23.69
C SER A 339 -13.40 4.79 23.66
N GLY A 340 -12.67 4.77 22.55
CA GLY A 340 -11.55 3.85 22.31
C GLY A 340 -11.96 2.40 22.05
N GLN A 341 -13.26 2.13 21.95
CA GLN A 341 -13.77 0.79 21.63
C GLN A 341 -13.48 0.41 20.17
N PRO A 342 -13.31 -0.90 19.87
CA PRO A 342 -13.09 -1.35 18.50
C PRO A 342 -14.26 -0.99 17.56
N VAL A 343 -13.96 -0.18 16.55
CA VAL A 343 -14.88 0.23 15.47
C VAL A 343 -14.71 -0.72 14.28
N ARG A 344 -15.76 -1.46 13.93
CA ARG A 344 -15.87 -2.37 12.79
C ARG A 344 -17.05 -1.95 11.93
N LEU A 345 -16.82 -1.06 10.96
CA LEU A 345 -17.88 -0.51 10.12
C LEU A 345 -18.66 -1.59 9.34
N ARG A 346 -18.06 -2.76 9.14
CA ARG A 346 -18.73 -3.90 8.48
C ARG A 346 -20.03 -4.29 9.17
N ARG A 347 -20.11 -4.20 10.50
CA ARG A 347 -21.33 -4.52 11.24
C ARG A 347 -22.51 -3.66 10.76
N ALA A 348 -22.27 -2.37 10.56
CA ALA A 348 -23.31 -1.45 10.12
C ALA A 348 -23.70 -1.63 8.64
N HIS A 349 -22.74 -1.98 7.79
CA HIS A 349 -22.98 -2.31 6.38
C HIS A 349 -23.79 -3.61 6.24
N ASP A 350 -23.37 -4.69 6.91
CA ASP A 350 -24.01 -5.99 6.86
C ASP A 350 -25.44 -5.93 7.43
N ALA A 351 -25.62 -5.26 8.58
CA ALA A 351 -26.94 -5.06 9.18
C ALA A 351 -27.86 -4.21 8.29
N GLY A 352 -27.31 -3.17 7.65
CA GLY A 352 -28.03 -2.30 6.73
C GLY A 352 -28.53 -3.05 5.49
N ARG A 353 -27.64 -3.84 4.86
CA ARG A 353 -27.96 -4.69 3.70
C ARG A 353 -28.98 -5.77 4.07
N ALA A 354 -28.77 -6.51 5.16
CA ALA A 354 -29.65 -7.59 5.57
C ALA A 354 -31.07 -7.10 5.91
N ALA A 355 -31.20 -5.90 6.48
CA ALA A 355 -32.50 -5.32 6.79
C ALA A 355 -33.25 -4.80 5.55
N GLN A 356 -32.56 -4.59 4.42
CA GLN A 356 -33.11 -3.88 3.25
C GLN A 356 -32.72 -4.54 1.92
N PRO A 357 -33.07 -5.82 1.69
CA PRO A 357 -32.66 -6.57 0.50
C PRO A 357 -33.14 -5.93 -0.81
N GLU A 358 -34.36 -5.38 -0.85
CA GLU A 358 -34.87 -4.69 -2.04
C GLU A 358 -34.07 -3.43 -2.39
N ARG A 359 -33.65 -2.66 -1.37
CA ARG A 359 -32.78 -1.50 -1.59
C ARG A 359 -31.39 -1.91 -2.03
N ALA A 360 -30.86 -3.02 -1.49
CA ALA A 360 -29.58 -3.57 -1.95
C ALA A 360 -29.62 -4.00 -3.42
N ASN A 361 -30.72 -4.62 -3.85
CA ASN A 361 -30.93 -4.95 -5.27
C ASN A 361 -30.99 -3.70 -6.15
N ALA A 362 -31.74 -2.67 -5.73
CA ALA A 362 -31.87 -1.41 -6.47
C ALA A 362 -30.56 -0.60 -6.50
N ALA A 363 -29.76 -0.66 -5.44
CA ALA A 363 -28.50 0.07 -5.31
C ALA A 363 -27.31 -0.62 -5.99
N ARG A 364 -27.51 -1.79 -6.59
CA ARG A 364 -26.44 -2.57 -7.21
C ARG A 364 -25.76 -1.78 -8.34
N ILE A 365 -24.43 -1.84 -8.37
CA ILE A 365 -23.64 -1.30 -9.47
C ILE A 365 -23.76 -2.27 -10.66
N GLU A 366 -24.12 -1.74 -11.84
CA GLU A 366 -24.30 -2.52 -13.08
C GLU A 366 -22.96 -2.85 -13.74
N VAL A 367 -22.11 -3.62 -13.04
CA VAL A 367 -20.76 -3.99 -13.46
C VAL A 367 -20.69 -4.77 -14.78
N GLU A 368 -21.80 -5.38 -15.20
CA GLU A 368 -21.99 -5.99 -16.52
C GLU A 368 -22.05 -4.99 -17.68
N LYS A 369 -22.21 -3.69 -17.40
CA LYS A 369 -22.16 -2.63 -18.42
C LYS A 369 -20.75 -2.08 -18.64
N ILE A 370 -19.80 -2.46 -17.79
CA ILE A 370 -18.40 -2.05 -17.91
C ILE A 370 -17.71 -2.92 -18.96
N SER A 371 -17.62 -2.43 -20.20
CA SER A 371 -16.99 -3.17 -21.31
C SER A 371 -15.47 -3.36 -21.16
N ALA A 372 -14.82 -2.51 -20.38
CA ALA A 372 -13.38 -2.59 -20.11
C ALA A 372 -13.03 -3.84 -19.28
N PRO A 373 -11.84 -4.45 -19.47
CA PRO A 373 -11.27 -5.40 -18.52
C PRO A 373 -11.25 -4.85 -17.09
N LEU A 374 -11.50 -5.73 -16.11
CA LEU A 374 -11.57 -5.36 -14.70
C LEU A 374 -10.60 -6.20 -13.86
N LEU A 375 -9.82 -5.54 -13.02
CA LEU A 375 -9.03 -6.16 -11.95
C LEU A 375 -9.67 -5.85 -10.59
N LEU A 376 -10.06 -6.88 -9.86
CA LEU A 376 -10.58 -6.82 -8.50
C LEU A 376 -9.53 -7.33 -7.52
N ILE A 377 -9.31 -6.58 -6.45
CA ILE A 377 -8.37 -6.95 -5.37
C ILE A 377 -9.13 -6.84 -4.05
N ALA A 378 -9.29 -7.92 -3.31
CA ALA A 378 -10.10 -7.94 -2.10
C ALA A 378 -9.52 -8.85 -1.01
N GLY A 379 -9.94 -8.62 0.24
CA GLY A 379 -9.62 -9.46 1.39
C GLY A 379 -10.86 -10.15 1.94
N SER A 380 -10.75 -11.40 2.40
CA SER A 380 -11.88 -12.14 2.98
C SER A 380 -12.24 -11.74 4.41
N ASP A 381 -11.33 -11.08 5.14
CA ASP A 381 -11.52 -10.61 6.52
C ASP A 381 -11.58 -9.07 6.58
N ASP A 382 -12.16 -8.42 5.58
CA ASP A 382 -12.41 -7.00 5.59
C ASP A 382 -13.44 -6.62 6.67
N GLN A 383 -13.09 -5.68 7.55
CA GLN A 383 -13.93 -5.25 8.68
C GLN A 383 -14.51 -3.85 8.50
N VAL A 384 -14.32 -3.25 7.32
CA VAL A 384 -15.02 -2.02 6.89
C VAL A 384 -16.33 -2.39 6.18
N TRP A 385 -16.27 -3.36 5.27
CA TRP A 385 -17.41 -3.98 4.61
C TRP A 385 -16.99 -5.36 4.06
N ASP A 386 -17.93 -6.17 3.57
CA ASP A 386 -17.59 -7.48 2.99
C ASP A 386 -17.00 -7.36 1.56
N SER A 387 -15.80 -6.78 1.42
CA SER A 387 -15.20 -6.61 0.09
C SER A 387 -14.89 -7.94 -0.60
N GLY A 388 -14.55 -8.99 0.16
CA GLY A 388 -14.34 -10.34 -0.38
C GLY A 388 -15.61 -10.92 -1.01
N GLY A 389 -16.73 -10.88 -0.30
CA GLY A 389 -18.04 -11.31 -0.81
C GLY A 389 -18.52 -10.47 -1.99
N MET A 390 -18.42 -9.13 -1.88
CA MET A 390 -18.81 -8.21 -2.93
C MET A 390 -17.96 -8.37 -4.21
N ALA A 391 -16.65 -8.58 -4.08
CA ALA A 391 -15.76 -8.84 -5.22
C ALA A 391 -16.12 -10.15 -5.94
N ARG A 392 -16.46 -11.21 -5.20
CA ARG A 392 -16.96 -12.47 -5.80
C ARG A 392 -18.28 -12.25 -6.56
N ALA A 393 -19.20 -11.47 -6.00
CA ALA A 393 -20.48 -11.15 -6.65
C ALA A 393 -20.27 -10.38 -7.97
N ILE A 394 -19.37 -9.37 -7.97
CA ILE A 394 -18.98 -8.63 -9.17
C ILE A 394 -18.39 -9.58 -10.23
N ALA A 395 -17.43 -10.41 -9.84
CA ALA A 395 -16.77 -11.34 -10.74
C ALA A 395 -17.75 -12.35 -11.35
N ALA A 396 -18.65 -12.93 -10.55
CA ALA A 396 -19.67 -13.86 -11.02
C ALA A 396 -20.62 -13.21 -12.03
N ARG A 397 -21.03 -11.97 -11.78
CA ARG A 397 -21.93 -11.24 -12.68
C ARG A 397 -21.27 -10.91 -14.02
N ARG A 398 -20.01 -10.48 -13.99
CA ARG A 398 -19.24 -10.22 -15.22
C ARG A 398 -18.90 -11.50 -15.97
N ALA A 399 -18.64 -12.60 -15.28
CA ALA A 399 -18.45 -13.91 -15.91
C ALA A 399 -19.72 -14.37 -16.65
N ALA A 400 -20.91 -14.18 -16.05
CA ALA A 400 -22.18 -14.47 -16.72
C ALA A 400 -22.41 -13.61 -17.98
N ALA A 401 -21.86 -12.39 -17.99
CA ALA A 401 -21.84 -11.49 -19.15
C ALA A 401 -20.63 -11.72 -20.09
N GLN A 402 -19.80 -12.74 -19.84
CA GLN A 402 -18.60 -13.07 -20.63
C GLN A 402 -17.58 -11.93 -20.72
N LEU A 403 -17.47 -11.09 -19.69
CA LEU A 403 -16.57 -9.95 -19.64
C LEU A 403 -15.24 -10.28 -18.96
N PRO A 404 -14.09 -9.84 -19.51
CA PRO A 404 -12.77 -10.07 -18.91
C PRO A 404 -12.69 -9.52 -17.49
N THR A 405 -12.45 -10.40 -16.52
CA THR A 405 -12.40 -10.05 -15.10
C THR A 405 -11.36 -10.90 -14.40
N GLU A 406 -10.43 -10.26 -13.71
CA GLU A 406 -9.47 -10.91 -12.83
C GLU A 406 -9.82 -10.59 -11.38
N LEU A 407 -9.86 -11.61 -10.54
CA LEU A 407 -10.09 -11.48 -9.10
C LEU A 407 -8.89 -12.02 -8.33
N LEU A 408 -8.21 -11.12 -7.63
CA LEU A 408 -7.25 -11.46 -6.59
C LEU A 408 -7.93 -11.35 -5.23
N LEU A 409 -8.34 -12.50 -4.69
CA LEU A 409 -8.92 -12.60 -3.36
C LEU A 409 -7.89 -13.17 -2.38
N PHE A 410 -7.53 -12.39 -1.38
CA PHE A 410 -6.55 -12.76 -0.37
C PHE A 410 -7.25 -13.26 0.88
N GLU A 411 -7.09 -14.55 1.17
CA GLU A 411 -7.66 -15.16 2.37
C GLU A 411 -7.02 -14.57 3.63
N GLY A 412 -7.85 -14.19 4.60
CA GLY A 412 -7.42 -13.59 5.85
C GLY A 412 -6.84 -12.18 5.72
N ALA A 413 -6.92 -11.53 4.56
CA ALA A 413 -6.58 -10.11 4.41
C ALA A 413 -7.78 -9.21 4.69
N GLY A 414 -7.53 -8.01 5.19
CA GLY A 414 -8.54 -7.02 5.57
C GLY A 414 -8.69 -5.88 4.56
N HIS A 415 -9.22 -4.75 5.03
CA HIS A 415 -9.43 -3.57 4.20
C HIS A 415 -8.14 -2.80 3.90
N GLY A 416 -7.11 -2.96 4.74
CA GLY A 416 -5.85 -2.19 4.71
C GLY A 416 -4.90 -2.56 3.58
N ILE A 417 -5.37 -3.12 2.46
CA ILE A 417 -4.55 -3.68 1.38
C ILE A 417 -4.30 -2.69 0.21
N THR A 418 -4.75 -1.45 0.33
CA THR A 418 -4.69 -0.40 -0.70
C THR A 418 -3.34 0.30 -0.84
N GLY A 419 -2.36 -0.09 -0.01
CA GLY A 419 -1.04 0.54 0.09
C GLY A 419 0.05 -0.10 -0.78
N LEU A 420 1.15 0.63 -0.93
CA LEU A 420 2.36 0.21 -1.66
C LEU A 420 3.24 -0.82 -0.88
N GLY A 421 2.79 -1.41 0.22
CA GLY A 421 3.67 -2.27 1.04
C GLY A 421 4.71 -1.52 1.88
N SER A 422 4.70 -0.18 1.91
CA SER A 422 5.76 0.59 2.57
C SER A 422 5.54 0.82 4.08
N MET A 423 4.37 0.47 4.61
CA MET A 423 4.06 0.59 6.05
C MET A 423 3.84 -0.80 6.64
N PRO A 424 4.21 -1.05 7.92
CA PRO A 424 4.04 -2.36 8.52
C PRO A 424 2.56 -2.62 8.74
N THR A 425 2.08 -3.76 8.24
CA THR A 425 0.67 -4.14 8.29
C THR A 425 0.23 -4.56 9.69
N THR A 426 1.17 -4.82 10.60
CA THR A 426 0.93 -4.91 12.05
C THR A 426 0.25 -3.68 12.63
N LEU A 427 0.36 -2.53 11.96
CA LEU A 427 -0.26 -1.27 12.39
C LEU A 427 -1.70 -1.10 11.90
N ASN A 428 -2.17 -1.90 10.94
CA ASN A 428 -3.48 -1.72 10.30
C ASN A 428 -4.65 -1.76 11.31
N ASN A 429 -4.48 -2.47 12.43
CA ASN A 429 -5.51 -2.65 13.46
C ASN A 429 -5.10 -2.04 14.82
N ALA A 430 -4.07 -1.19 14.85
CA ALA A 430 -3.55 -0.61 16.10
C ALA A 430 -4.51 0.41 16.74
N GLY A 431 -5.24 1.18 15.93
CA GLY A 431 -6.21 2.17 16.40
C GLY A 431 -7.60 1.59 16.74
N PRO A 432 -8.57 2.44 17.12
CA PRO A 432 -9.96 2.03 17.35
C PRO A 432 -10.57 1.41 16.10
N MET A 433 -10.29 1.98 14.93
CA MET A 433 -10.69 1.42 13.64
C MET A 433 -10.04 0.05 13.43
N LYS A 434 -10.87 -0.96 13.18
CA LYS A 434 -10.45 -2.32 12.84
C LYS A 434 -10.68 -2.52 11.34
N MET A 435 -9.58 -2.62 10.61
CA MET A 435 -9.56 -2.89 9.18
C MET A 435 -9.73 -4.39 8.89
N GLY A 436 -9.56 -5.24 9.93
CA GLY A 436 -9.50 -6.68 9.78
C GLY A 436 -8.17 -7.13 9.21
N GLY A 437 -8.08 -8.41 8.89
CA GLY A 437 -6.90 -8.99 8.26
C GLY A 437 -5.80 -9.39 9.24
N GLN A 438 -5.07 -10.43 8.86
CA GLN A 438 -3.82 -10.83 9.48
C GLN A 438 -2.68 -10.03 8.84
N PRO A 439 -1.69 -9.53 9.61
CA PRO A 439 -0.61 -8.71 9.07
C PRO A 439 0.14 -9.34 7.89
N ALA A 440 0.42 -10.65 7.95
CA ALA A 440 1.10 -11.36 6.87
C ALA A 440 0.25 -11.41 5.58
N ALA A 441 -1.06 -11.69 5.71
CA ALA A 441 -2.00 -11.72 4.59
C ALA A 441 -2.17 -10.33 3.96
N ASP A 442 -2.31 -9.29 4.79
CA ASP A 442 -2.35 -7.90 4.32
C ASP A 442 -1.07 -7.51 3.57
N ALA A 443 0.09 -7.91 4.09
CA ALA A 443 1.36 -7.59 3.47
C ALA A 443 1.50 -8.29 2.12
N GLN A 444 1.10 -9.57 2.04
CA GLN A 444 1.04 -10.32 0.79
C GLN A 444 0.10 -9.66 -0.21
N ALA A 445 -1.10 -9.27 0.23
CA ALA A 445 -2.10 -8.59 -0.60
C ALA A 445 -1.59 -7.26 -1.14
N GLN A 446 -0.95 -6.42 -0.32
CA GLN A 446 -0.34 -5.17 -0.78
C GLN A 446 0.75 -5.42 -1.84
N ARG A 447 1.65 -6.38 -1.62
CA ARG A 447 2.75 -6.69 -2.57
C ARG A 447 2.21 -7.22 -3.90
N GLN A 448 1.40 -8.27 -3.84
CA GLN A 448 0.90 -8.94 -5.04
C GLN A 448 -0.13 -8.09 -5.77
N GLY A 449 -1.02 -7.42 -5.04
CA GLY A 449 -2.03 -6.53 -5.59
C GLY A 449 -1.42 -5.32 -6.30
N TRP A 450 -0.40 -4.68 -5.72
CA TRP A 450 0.30 -3.58 -6.38
C TRP A 450 1.08 -4.03 -7.62
N ALA A 451 1.84 -5.12 -7.52
CA ALA A 451 2.56 -5.66 -8.67
C ALA A 451 1.61 -6.01 -9.82
N ARG A 452 0.46 -6.64 -9.52
CA ARG A 452 -0.55 -6.95 -10.52
C ARG A 452 -1.21 -5.71 -11.09
N THR A 453 -1.53 -4.71 -10.26
CA THR A 453 -2.07 -3.42 -10.72
C THR A 453 -1.19 -2.81 -11.81
N VAL A 454 0.12 -2.72 -11.58
CA VAL A 454 1.06 -2.15 -12.55
C VAL A 454 1.10 -2.98 -13.84
N SER A 455 1.16 -4.31 -13.75
CA SER A 455 1.15 -5.18 -14.94
C SER A 455 -0.16 -5.07 -15.73
N PHE A 456 -1.29 -5.09 -15.05
CA PHE A 456 -2.63 -5.01 -15.64
C PHE A 456 -2.79 -3.69 -16.41
N LEU A 457 -2.39 -2.58 -15.81
CA LEU A 457 -2.42 -1.28 -16.48
C LEU A 457 -1.53 -1.27 -17.72
N ARG A 458 -0.34 -1.89 -17.69
CA ARG A 458 0.52 -2.04 -18.88
C ARG A 458 -0.07 -2.94 -19.96
N GLU A 459 -0.91 -3.90 -19.60
CA GLU A 459 -1.57 -4.80 -20.56
C GLU A 459 -2.73 -4.09 -21.27
N VAL A 460 -3.56 -3.37 -20.51
CA VAL A 460 -4.79 -2.76 -21.03
C VAL A 460 -4.57 -1.38 -21.68
N LEU A 461 -3.47 -0.71 -21.35
CA LEU A 461 -3.09 0.61 -21.90
C LEU A 461 -2.00 0.54 -22.97
N ARG A 462 -1.81 -0.61 -23.62
CA ARG A 462 -0.87 -0.73 -24.74
C ARG A 462 -1.23 0.18 -25.90
#